data_AF-A0A1E1UZU3-F1
#
_entry.id   AF-A0A1E1UZU3-F1
#
_cell.length_a   1.000
_cell.length_b   1.000
_cell.length_c   1.000
_cell.angle_alpha   90.00
_cell.angle_beta   90.00
_cell.angle_gamma   90.00
#
_symmetry.space_group_name_H-M   'P 1'
#
loop_
_entity.id
_entity.type
_entity.pdbx_description
1 polymer ?
#
loop_
_entity_poly.entity_id
_entity_poly.type
_entity_poly.pdbx_seq_one_letter_code
_entity_poly.pdbx_strand_id
1 'polypeptide(L)'
;MPRDHPLTRLRVVRPADIAPDPLIGSGPQTRYGDIVQRALASGPEPIRVSTVVRFTPVACAMVRAGAGVAVVDEFVLTAGPDPS
;
A
#
# COMPACT_ATOMS: atom_id res chain seq x y z
N MET A 1 3.57 3.21 7.07
CA MET A 1 2.33 3.84 7.56
C MET A 1 2.63 4.58 8.86
N PRO A 2 2.03 5.75 9.16
CA PRO A 2 2.15 6.39 10.48
C PRO A 2 1.68 5.46 11.61
N ARG A 3 2.31 5.56 12.80
CA ARG A 3 2.02 4.65 13.93
C ARG A 3 0.57 4.75 14.43
N ASP A 4 -0.01 5.94 14.36
CA ASP A 4 -1.37 6.22 14.87
C ASP A 4 -2.48 5.98 13.84
N HIS A 5 -2.15 5.47 12.66
CA HIS A 5 -3.15 5.23 11.61
C HIS A 5 -4.15 4.13 12.04
N PRO A 6 -5.47 4.28 11.82
CA PRO A 6 -6.49 3.30 12.26
C PRO A 6 -6.18 1.84 11.91
N LEU A 7 -5.66 1.57 10.70
CA LEU A 7 -5.27 0.23 10.26
C LEU A 7 -4.15 -0.42 11.09
N THR A 8 -3.32 0.34 11.81
CA THR A 8 -2.29 -0.24 12.70
C THR A 8 -2.89 -0.96 13.91
N ARG A 9 -4.17 -0.71 14.22
CA ARG A 9 -4.90 -1.38 15.30
C ARG A 9 -5.50 -2.72 14.86
N LEU A 10 -5.47 -3.02 13.56
CA LEU A 10 -6.05 -4.24 13.01
C LEU A 10 -4.99 -5.34 12.92
N ARG A 11 -5.34 -6.55 13.38
CA ARG A 11 -4.49 -7.75 13.22
C ARG A 11 -4.49 -8.28 11.79
N VAL A 12 -5.58 -8.05 11.06
CA VAL A 12 -5.75 -8.43 9.65
C VAL A 12 -6.43 -7.24 8.98
N VAL A 13 -5.80 -6.71 7.94
CA VAL A 13 -6.35 -5.63 7.12
C VAL A 13 -7.09 -6.27 5.95
N ARG A 14 -8.38 -6.02 5.84
CA ARG A 14 -9.22 -6.45 4.73
C ARG A 14 -9.27 -5.35 3.67
N PRO A 15 -9.60 -5.68 2.40
CA PRO A 15 -9.79 -4.67 1.36
C PRO A 15 -10.74 -3.55 1.82
N ALA A 16 -11.89 -3.88 2.42
CA ALA A 16 -12.86 -2.90 2.91
C ALA A 16 -12.28 -1.89 3.94
N ASP A 17 -11.24 -2.27 4.68
CA ASP A 17 -10.58 -1.35 5.61
C ASP A 17 -9.68 -0.34 4.89
N ILE A 18 -9.19 -0.68 3.69
CA ILE A 18 -8.33 0.16 2.84
C ILE A 18 -9.16 1.10 1.96
N ALA A 19 -10.38 0.70 1.58
CA ALA A 19 -11.26 1.47 0.68
C ALA A 19 -11.44 2.96 1.03
N PRO A 20 -11.47 3.37 2.32
CA PRO A 20 -11.56 4.78 2.70
C PRO A 20 -10.33 5.63 2.34
N ASP A 21 -9.16 5.01 2.16
CA ASP A 21 -7.89 5.70 1.97
C ASP A 21 -7.38 5.62 0.51
N PRO A 22 -6.73 6.67 -0.02
CA PRO A 22 -6.07 6.59 -1.32
C PRO A 22 -4.98 5.52 -1.33
N LEU A 23 -5.07 4.58 -2.27
CA LEU A 23 -4.09 3.51 -2.40
C LEU A 23 -2.90 3.91 -3.27
N ILE A 24 -1.70 3.74 -2.74
CA ILE A 24 -0.41 3.93 -3.40
C ILE A 24 0.20 2.55 -3.66
N GLY A 25 0.68 2.29 -4.88
CA GLY A 25 1.28 0.98 -5.17
C GLY A 25 1.93 0.88 -6.53
N SER A 26 2.44 -0.30 -6.84
CA SER A 26 2.97 -0.62 -8.16
C SER A 26 1.82 -0.86 -9.14
N GLY A 27 2.00 -0.44 -10.38
CA GLY A 27 1.00 -0.67 -11.43
C GLY A 27 0.92 -2.14 -11.87
N PRO A 28 -0.11 -2.51 -12.63
CA PRO A 28 -0.34 -3.88 -13.11
C PRO A 28 0.73 -4.38 -14.09
N GLN A 29 1.64 -3.50 -14.52
CA GLN A 29 2.79 -3.85 -15.35
C GLN A 29 3.82 -4.70 -14.58
N THR A 30 3.76 -4.68 -13.24
CA THR A 30 4.61 -5.52 -12.37
C THR A 30 3.83 -6.74 -11.91
N ARG A 31 4.48 -7.90 -11.77
CA ARG A 31 3.82 -9.12 -11.26
C ARG A 31 3.19 -8.91 -9.88
N TYR A 32 3.88 -8.19 -9.00
CA TYR A 32 3.37 -7.82 -7.68
C TYR A 32 2.13 -6.91 -7.79
N GLY A 33 2.22 -5.84 -8.58
CA GLY A 33 1.10 -4.90 -8.78
C GLY A 33 -0.14 -5.54 -9.38
N ASP A 34 0.03 -6.47 -10.34
CA ASP A 34 -1.09 -7.23 -10.91
C ASP A 34 -1.78 -8.13 -9.87
N ILE A 35 -1.01 -8.86 -9.05
CA ILE A 35 -1.55 -9.69 -7.96
C ILE A 35 -2.32 -8.84 -6.95
N VAL A 36 -1.74 -7.74 -6.48
CA VAL A 36 -2.38 -6.82 -5.53
C VAL A 36 -3.65 -6.22 -6.13
N GLN A 37 -3.59 -5.74 -7.36
CA GLN A 37 -4.73 -5.16 -8.03
C GLN A 37 -5.87 -6.17 -8.19
N ARG A 38 -5.58 -7.42 -8.56
CA ARG A 38 -6.60 -8.47 -8.65
C ARG A 38 -7.22 -8.81 -7.31
N ALA A 39 -6.41 -8.93 -6.25
CA ALA A 39 -6.90 -9.22 -4.90
C ALA A 39 -7.79 -8.10 -4.35
N LEU A 40 -7.49 -6.86 -4.69
CA LEU A 40 -8.27 -5.70 -4.30
C LEU A 40 -9.51 -5.45 -5.19
N ALA A 41 -9.49 -5.97 -6.42
CA ALA A 41 -10.62 -5.87 -7.35
C ALA A 41 -11.61 -7.04 -7.24
N SER A 42 -11.29 -8.12 -6.51
CA SER A 42 -12.15 -9.32 -6.39
C SER A 42 -13.29 -9.19 -5.39
N GLY A 43 -13.40 -8.06 -4.69
CA GLY A 43 -14.45 -7.79 -3.70
C GLY A 43 -15.67 -7.06 -4.26
N PRO A 44 -16.75 -6.94 -3.47
CA PRO A 44 -17.95 -6.19 -3.86
C PRO A 44 -17.69 -4.69 -4.04
N GLU A 45 -16.62 -4.17 -3.41
CA GLU A 45 -16.15 -2.80 -3.56
C GLU A 45 -14.69 -2.84 -4.07
N PRO A 46 -14.48 -2.76 -5.40
CA PRO A 46 -13.16 -2.91 -5.99
C PRO A 46 -12.29 -1.68 -5.73
N ILE A 47 -11.14 -1.90 -5.10
CA ILE A 47 -10.19 -0.82 -4.80
C ILE A 47 -9.18 -0.73 -5.92
N ARG A 48 -8.95 0.49 -6.39
CA ARG A 48 -7.96 0.79 -7.43
C ARG A 48 -6.77 1.53 -6.85
N VAL A 49 -5.60 1.24 -7.40
CA VAL A 49 -4.40 2.03 -7.14
C VAL A 49 -4.64 3.45 -7.66
N SER A 50 -4.69 4.41 -6.75
CA SER A 50 -4.87 5.83 -7.06
C SER A 50 -3.59 6.47 -7.57
N THR A 51 -2.44 6.03 -7.03
CA THR A 51 -1.12 6.55 -7.40
C THR A 51 -0.17 5.40 -7.68
N VAL A 52 0.31 5.33 -8.92
CA VAL A 52 1.29 4.34 -9.35
C VAL A 52 2.70 4.85 -9.09
N VAL A 53 3.49 4.10 -8.33
CA VAL A 53 4.90 4.38 -8.09
C VAL A 53 5.80 3.31 -8.72
N ARG A 54 6.99 3.72 -9.15
CA ARG A 54 8.02 2.81 -9.67
C ARG A 54 8.95 2.27 -8.58
N PHE A 55 9.09 3.00 -7.47
CA PHE A 55 10.05 2.69 -6.43
C PHE A 55 9.40 2.78 -5.06
N THR A 56 9.65 1.79 -4.22
CA THR A 56 9.07 1.73 -2.87
C THR A 56 9.45 2.90 -1.96
N PRO A 57 10.67 3.45 -1.97
CA PRO A 57 10.99 4.63 -1.16
C PRO A 57 10.07 5.83 -1.43
N VAL A 58 9.61 5.99 -2.68
CA VAL A 58 8.65 7.02 -3.06
C VAL A 58 7.29 6.74 -2.44
N ALA A 59 6.84 5.48 -2.47
CA ALA A 59 5.60 5.07 -1.81
C ALA A 59 5.65 5.36 -0.30
N CYS A 60 6.75 5.01 0.37
CA CYS A 60 6.93 5.28 1.79
C CYS A 60 6.94 6.77 2.12
N ALA A 61 7.59 7.59 1.28
CA ALA A 61 7.61 9.03 1.45
C ALA A 61 6.21 9.64 1.34
N MET A 62 5.41 9.22 0.36
CA MET A 62 4.03 9.69 0.20
C MET A 62 3.13 9.27 1.37
N VAL A 63 3.27 8.03 1.86
CA VAL A 63 2.55 7.57 3.06
C VAL A 63 2.93 8.38 4.29
N ARG A 64 4.22 8.71 4.47
CA ARG A 64 4.67 9.59 5.58
C ARG A 64 4.14 11.01 5.46
N ALA A 65 3.97 11.50 4.23
CA ALA A 65 3.37 12.80 3.95
C ALA A 65 1.83 12.80 4.09
N GLY A 66 1.20 11.68 4.42
CA GLY A 66 -0.25 11.57 4.59
C GLY A 66 -1.04 11.45 3.29
N ALA A 67 -0.39 11.10 2.17
CA ALA A 67 -1.06 10.96 0.88
C ALA A 67 -1.93 9.68 0.77
N GLY A 68 -1.89 8.79 1.76
CA GLY A 68 -2.73 7.59 1.83
C GLY A 68 -1.99 6.36 2.34
N VAL A 69 -2.40 5.19 1.86
CA VAL A 69 -1.91 3.87 2.28
C VAL A 69 -1.15 3.21 1.13
N ALA A 70 -0.03 2.55 1.42
CA ALA A 70 0.72 1.79 0.42
C ALA A 70 0.74 0.29 0.72
N VAL A 71 0.55 -0.51 -0.33
CA VAL A 71 0.77 -1.96 -0.30
C VAL A 71 2.12 -2.23 -0.97
N VAL A 72 3.05 -2.74 -0.17
CA VAL A 72 4.45 -3.00 -0.55
C VAL A 72 4.83 -4.43 -0.23
N ASP A 73 5.76 -4.99 -1.01
CA ASP A 73 6.21 -6.37 -0.86
C ASP A 73 7.08 -6.57 0.39
N GLU A 74 7.07 -7.78 0.97
CA GLU A 74 7.86 -8.16 2.15
C GLU A 74 9.37 -7.96 1.96
N PHE A 75 9.89 -8.06 0.74
CA PHE A 75 11.30 -7.81 0.41
C PHE A 75 11.76 -6.41 0.81
N VAL A 76 10.81 -5.46 0.90
CA VAL A 76 11.06 -4.07 1.29
C VAL A 76 11.28 -3.96 2.80
N LEU A 77 10.65 -4.82 3.62
CA LEU A 77 10.82 -4.77 5.09
C LEU A 77 12.23 -5.18 5.52
N THR A 78 12.93 -5.95 4.71
CA THR A 78 14.33 -6.37 4.93
C THR A 78 15.32 -5.25 4.59
N ALA A 79 14.93 -4.29 3.74
CA ALA A 79 15.63 -3.02 3.56
C ALA A 79 15.19 -2.06 4.67
N GLY A 80 15.68 -2.31 5.89
CA GLY A 80 15.43 -1.46 7.05
C GLY A 80 15.76 0.02 6.79
N PRO A 81 15.24 0.93 7.63
CA PRO A 81 15.55 2.36 7.48
C PRO A 81 17.06 2.57 7.49
N ASP A 82 17.54 3.43 6.60
CA ASP A 82 18.90 3.98 6.69
C ASP A 82 19.09 4.57 8.10
N PRO A 83 20.13 4.16 8.85
CA PRO A 83 20.45 4.81 10.12
C PRO A 83 20.92 6.25 9.83
N SER A 84 20.03 7.22 9.99
CA SER A 84 20.37 8.64 10.03
C SER A 84 19.52 9.36 11.07
#